data_AF-A0AA47E2U7-F1
#
_entry.id   AF-A0AA47E2U7-F1
#
_cell.length_a   1.000
_cell.length_b   1.000
_cell.length_c   1.000
_cell.angle_alpha   90.00
_cell.angle_beta   90.00
_cell.angle_gamma   90.00
#
_symmetry.space_group_name_H-M   'P 1'
#
loop_
_entity.id
_entity.type
_entity.pdbx_description
1 polymer ?
#
loop_
_entity_poly.entity_id
_entity_poly.type
_entity_poly.pdbx_seq_one_letter_code
_entity_poly.pdbx_strand_id
1 'polypeptide(L)'
;MTGWRLLLTRPAEECEALAATLAEAGVHSASLPLLAIEPLPETAEQRAAILELDRYCAVIVVSKPAARLGLELLDRYWPQPPFGQAWFSVGAATGAILEAYGVDVSWPERGDDSEALLALPQLEHALARPDPKVLILRGEGGREFLAETLRARGVQVDILELYRRYLPDYPMGTLAATLRSERLNGLVVSSGQGLLSLHELAADTWPELSELPLFVPSPRVAEMARQLGAKRIVDCRGAGAAALLAALRETAVVAS
;
A
#
# COMPACT_ATOMS: atom_id res chain seq x y z
N MET A 1 24.95 16.28 -3.76
CA MET A 1 24.07 15.39 -4.55
C MET A 1 24.60 13.98 -4.44
N THR A 2 23.75 13.00 -4.14
CA THR A 2 24.13 11.62 -3.81
C THR A 2 24.42 10.73 -5.04
N GLY A 3 24.34 11.28 -6.25
CA GLY A 3 24.49 10.54 -7.52
C GLY A 3 23.24 9.75 -7.93
N TRP A 4 22.30 9.52 -7.01
CA TRP A 4 21.03 8.85 -7.28
C TRP A 4 20.04 9.75 -8.02
N ARG A 5 19.37 9.16 -9.02
CA ARG A 5 18.33 9.74 -9.85
C ARG A 5 17.21 8.69 -10.00
N LEU A 6 16.12 8.84 -9.26
CA LEU A 6 15.17 7.74 -9.03
C LEU A 6 13.85 7.93 -9.80
N LEU A 7 13.33 6.83 -10.35
CA LEU A 7 11.95 6.75 -10.82
C LEU A 7 11.02 6.40 -9.65
N LEU A 8 10.02 7.23 -9.40
CA LEU A 8 8.98 6.97 -8.40
C LEU A 8 7.70 6.49 -9.09
N THR A 9 7.14 5.38 -8.62
CA THR A 9 6.00 4.70 -9.26
C THR A 9 4.71 4.67 -8.42
N ARG A 10 4.73 5.35 -7.26
CA ARG A 10 3.59 5.43 -6.32
C ARG A 10 2.42 6.23 -6.93
N PRO A 11 1.21 6.20 -6.33
CA PRO A 11 0.15 7.15 -6.66
C PRO A 11 0.64 8.60 -6.59
N ALA A 12 0.04 9.50 -7.38
CA ALA A 12 0.52 10.87 -7.58
C ALA A 12 0.82 11.64 -6.29
N GLU A 13 -0.15 11.71 -5.35
CA GLU A 13 0.03 12.38 -4.05
C GLU A 13 1.23 11.82 -3.26
N GLU A 14 1.42 10.50 -3.28
CA GLU A 14 2.53 9.84 -2.57
C GLU A 14 3.87 10.05 -3.27
N CYS A 15 3.86 10.17 -4.60
CA CYS A 15 5.03 10.52 -5.39
C CYS A 15 5.51 11.93 -5.07
N GLU A 16 4.60 12.91 -5.01
CA GLU A 16 4.92 14.30 -4.69
C GLU A 16 5.54 14.43 -3.29
N ALA A 17 4.90 13.83 -2.28
CA ALA A 17 5.41 13.85 -0.91
C ALA A 17 6.81 13.21 -0.81
N LEU A 18 7.02 12.06 -1.47
CA LEU A 18 8.32 11.39 -1.47
C LEU A 18 9.38 12.18 -2.24
N ALA A 19 9.02 12.78 -3.38
CA ALA A 19 9.93 13.60 -4.18
C ALA A 19 10.43 14.82 -3.39
N ALA A 20 9.55 15.46 -2.61
CA ALA A 20 9.93 16.57 -1.73
C ALA A 20 10.98 16.13 -0.69
N THR A 21 10.74 15.02 0.02
CA THR A 21 11.70 14.48 1.01
C THR A 21 13.03 14.05 0.38
N LEU A 22 13.00 13.47 -0.83
CA LEU A 22 14.21 13.10 -1.56
C LEU A 22 15.02 14.34 -2.01
N ALA A 23 14.33 15.39 -2.45
CA ALA A 23 14.96 16.65 -2.86
C ALA A 23 15.68 17.33 -1.69
N GLU A 24 15.09 17.33 -0.49
CA GLU A 24 15.74 17.82 0.75
C GLU A 24 17.03 17.04 1.07
N ALA A 25 17.08 15.75 0.74
CA ALA A 25 18.27 14.91 0.88
C ALA A 25 19.24 15.00 -0.31
N GLY A 26 18.97 15.86 -1.30
CA GLY A 26 19.80 16.03 -2.49
C GLY A 26 19.81 14.83 -3.44
N VAL A 27 18.74 14.03 -3.44
CA VAL A 27 18.46 12.93 -4.37
C VAL A 27 17.51 13.43 -5.45
N HIS A 28 17.89 13.28 -6.72
CA HIS A 28 17.00 13.62 -7.84
C HIS A 28 15.93 12.54 -8.00
N SER A 29 14.71 12.93 -8.36
CA SER A 29 13.66 11.96 -8.69
C SER A 29 12.72 12.49 -9.77
N ALA A 30 12.11 11.56 -10.50
CA ALA A 30 11.02 11.84 -11.43
C ALA A 30 9.86 10.88 -11.14
N SER A 31 8.64 11.42 -11.19
CA SER A 31 7.43 10.67 -10.86
C SER A 31 6.74 10.18 -12.13
N LEU A 32 6.46 8.87 -12.17
CA LEU A 32 5.62 8.24 -13.17
C LEU A 32 4.66 7.30 -12.44
N PRO A 33 3.52 7.81 -11.95
CA PRO A 33 2.58 7.02 -11.17
C PRO A 33 2.09 5.79 -11.94
N LEU A 34 2.31 4.60 -11.41
CA LEU A 34 1.90 3.34 -12.04
C LEU A 34 0.66 2.74 -11.38
N LEU A 35 0.10 3.44 -10.41
CA LEU A 35 -1.08 3.05 -9.66
C LEU A 35 -1.98 4.27 -9.50
N ALA A 36 -3.11 4.27 -10.20
CA ALA A 36 -4.22 5.16 -9.91
C ALA A 36 -5.28 4.42 -9.08
N ILE A 37 -6.05 5.19 -8.31
CA ILE A 37 -7.15 4.69 -7.49
C ILE A 37 -8.46 5.06 -8.18
N GLU A 38 -9.30 4.08 -8.45
CA GLU A 38 -10.67 4.28 -8.92
C GLU A 38 -11.64 3.74 -7.86
N PRO A 39 -12.50 4.59 -7.26
CA PRO A 39 -13.55 4.12 -6.38
C PRO A 39 -14.50 3.15 -7.10
N LEU A 40 -14.90 2.09 -6.42
CA LEU A 40 -15.89 1.18 -6.96
C LEU A 40 -17.31 1.75 -6.81
N PRO A 41 -18.21 1.49 -7.76
CA PRO A 41 -19.63 1.78 -7.57
C PRO A 41 -20.15 0.95 -6.40
N GLU A 42 -20.95 1.59 -5.55
CA GLU A 42 -21.54 0.93 -4.38
C GLU A 42 -22.51 -0.18 -4.80
N THR A 43 -22.24 -1.42 -4.37
CA THR A 43 -23.15 -2.57 -4.58
C THR A 43 -24.14 -2.73 -3.42
N ALA A 44 -25.20 -3.51 -3.63
CA ALA A 44 -26.17 -3.81 -2.58
C ALA A 44 -25.54 -4.54 -1.39
N GLU A 45 -24.57 -5.41 -1.64
CA GLU A 45 -23.82 -6.17 -0.64
C GLU A 45 -22.90 -5.25 0.17
N GLN A 46 -22.21 -4.31 -0.50
CA GLN A 46 -21.39 -3.31 0.17
C GLN A 46 -22.24 -2.41 1.07
N ARG A 47 -23.41 -1.98 0.58
CA ARG A 47 -24.37 -1.23 1.37
C ARG A 47 -24.82 -1.99 2.61
N ALA A 48 -25.18 -3.27 2.45
CA ALA A 48 -25.62 -4.10 3.56
C ALA A 48 -24.53 -4.25 4.63
N ALA A 49 -23.29 -4.51 4.22
CA ALA A 49 -22.16 -4.61 5.15
C ALA A 49 -21.95 -3.33 5.98
N ILE A 50 -22.13 -2.14 5.39
CA ILE A 50 -22.05 -0.87 6.11
C ILE A 50 -23.30 -0.63 6.98
N LEU A 51 -24.52 -0.87 6.47
CA LEU A 51 -25.75 -0.70 7.25
C LEU A 51 -25.82 -1.63 8.47
N GLU A 52 -25.12 -2.75 8.42
CA GLU A 52 -25.11 -3.75 9.47
C GLU A 52 -23.73 -3.82 10.16
N LEU A 53 -22.99 -2.70 10.13
CA LEU A 53 -21.62 -2.60 10.67
C LEU A 53 -21.55 -2.97 12.17
N ASP A 54 -22.67 -2.83 12.89
CA ASP A 54 -22.81 -3.17 14.29
C ASP A 54 -22.62 -4.67 14.60
N ARG A 55 -22.75 -5.55 13.58
CA ARG A 55 -22.48 -7.00 13.73
C ARG A 55 -21.01 -7.35 13.90
N TYR A 56 -20.11 -6.47 13.46
CA TYR A 56 -18.68 -6.75 13.47
C TYR A 56 -18.12 -6.34 14.82
N CYS A 57 -17.25 -7.19 15.38
CA CYS A 57 -16.51 -6.84 16.59
C CYS A 57 -15.27 -5.99 16.31
N ALA A 58 -14.74 -6.09 15.08
CA ALA A 58 -13.64 -5.28 14.63
C ALA A 58 -13.76 -4.91 13.14
N VAL A 59 -13.27 -3.72 12.82
CA VAL A 59 -13.15 -3.20 11.45
C VAL A 59 -11.68 -2.95 11.15
N ILE A 60 -11.14 -3.61 10.13
CA ILE A 60 -9.74 -3.47 9.74
C ILE A 60 -9.64 -2.72 8.43
N VAL A 61 -8.85 -1.63 8.42
CA VAL A 61 -8.64 -0.77 7.26
C VAL A 61 -7.20 -0.86 6.79
N VAL A 62 -6.98 -1.37 5.58
CA VAL A 62 -5.62 -1.75 5.13
C VAL A 62 -4.89 -0.67 4.33
N SER A 63 -5.53 0.48 4.05
CA SER A 63 -4.93 1.55 3.26
C SER A 63 -5.61 2.90 3.46
N LYS A 64 -4.91 3.99 3.13
CA LYS A 64 -5.48 5.35 3.16
C LYS A 64 -6.71 5.52 2.25
N PRO A 65 -6.73 5.00 1.00
CA PRO A 65 -7.95 5.05 0.18
C PRO A 65 -9.11 4.27 0.79
N ALA A 66 -8.85 3.11 1.38
CA ALA A 66 -9.89 2.34 2.09
C ALA A 66 -10.46 3.12 3.28
N ALA A 67 -9.62 3.84 4.02
CA ALA A 67 -10.08 4.71 5.11
C ALA A 67 -10.99 5.82 4.59
N ARG A 68 -10.53 6.60 3.62
CA ARG A 68 -11.30 7.74 3.07
C ARG A 68 -12.66 7.28 2.52
N LEU A 69 -12.67 6.28 1.64
CA LEU A 69 -13.89 5.77 1.02
C LEU A 69 -14.80 5.05 2.03
N GLY A 70 -14.23 4.32 2.98
CA GLY A 70 -14.99 3.63 4.02
C GLY A 70 -15.68 4.60 4.96
N LEU A 71 -15.00 5.70 5.34
CA LEU A 71 -15.57 6.76 6.14
C LEU A 71 -16.65 7.55 5.38
N GLU A 72 -16.47 7.82 4.08
CA GLU A 72 -17.52 8.42 3.24
C GLU A 72 -18.79 7.56 3.19
N LEU A 73 -18.65 6.23 3.11
CA LEU A 73 -19.79 5.31 3.18
C LEU A 73 -20.39 5.25 4.58
N LEU A 74 -19.57 5.26 5.63
CA LEU A 74 -20.03 5.28 7.01
C LEU A 74 -20.89 6.52 7.27
N ASP A 75 -20.38 7.71 6.93
CA ASP A 75 -21.05 9.00 7.12
C ASP A 75 -22.40 9.09 6.39
N ARG A 76 -22.50 8.43 5.22
CA ARG A 76 -23.74 8.36 4.43
C ARG A 76 -24.87 7.61 5.15
N TYR A 77 -24.54 6.57 5.89
CA TYR A 77 -25.52 5.62 6.43
C TYR A 77 -25.68 5.69 7.94
N TRP A 78 -24.67 6.20 8.64
CA TRP A 78 -24.62 6.29 10.09
C TRP A 78 -24.43 7.74 10.52
N PRO A 79 -25.50 8.40 11.02
CA PRO A 79 -25.38 9.75 11.59
C PRO A 79 -24.38 9.84 12.74
N GLN A 80 -24.17 8.73 13.42
CA GLN A 80 -23.08 8.50 14.36
C GLN A 80 -22.56 7.08 14.13
N PRO A 81 -21.23 6.86 14.12
CA PRO A 81 -20.65 5.52 14.03
C PRO A 81 -21.24 4.60 15.10
N PRO A 82 -21.47 3.33 14.78
CA PRO A 82 -21.93 2.39 15.79
C PRO A 82 -20.91 2.33 16.95
N PHE A 83 -21.42 2.02 18.14
CA PHE A 83 -20.61 1.91 19.34
C PHE A 83 -20.14 0.47 19.55
N GLY A 84 -18.91 0.31 20.06
CA GLY A 84 -18.38 -0.98 20.52
C GLY A 84 -17.59 -1.77 19.48
N GLN A 85 -17.38 -1.24 18.26
CA GLN A 85 -16.45 -1.80 17.28
C GLN A 85 -15.03 -1.30 17.58
N ALA A 86 -14.08 -2.23 17.66
CA ALA A 86 -12.67 -1.86 17.68
C ALA A 86 -12.19 -1.62 16.24
N TRP A 87 -11.65 -0.43 15.95
CA TRP A 87 -11.09 -0.15 14.63
C TRP A 87 -9.60 -0.44 14.62
N PHE A 88 -9.12 -0.89 13.47
CA PHE A 88 -7.72 -1.21 13.28
C PHE A 88 -7.21 -0.72 11.94
N SER A 89 -5.94 -0.34 11.90
CA SER A 89 -5.25 -0.11 10.65
C SER A 89 -3.88 -0.79 10.63
N VAL A 90 -3.39 -1.12 9.43
CA VAL A 90 -2.07 -1.72 9.28
C VAL A 90 -0.92 -0.78 9.62
N GLY A 91 -1.16 0.54 9.69
CA GLY A 91 -0.10 1.50 10.01
C GLY A 91 -0.62 2.90 10.33
N ALA A 92 0.21 3.64 11.06
CA ALA A 92 -0.13 4.94 11.67
C ALA A 92 -0.73 5.97 10.69
N ALA A 93 -0.26 6.00 9.45
CA ALA A 93 -0.74 7.00 8.48
C ALA A 93 -2.19 6.73 8.00
N THR A 94 -2.65 5.48 8.07
CA THR A 94 -4.06 5.13 7.87
C THR A 94 -4.85 5.34 9.16
N GLY A 95 -4.25 4.96 10.30
CA GLY A 95 -4.82 5.21 11.64
C GLY A 95 -5.15 6.68 11.88
N ALA A 96 -4.26 7.60 11.53
CA ALA A 96 -4.49 9.04 11.68
C ALA A 96 -5.71 9.57 10.91
N ILE A 97 -6.07 8.95 9.77
CA ILE A 97 -7.29 9.33 9.02
C ILE A 97 -8.54 8.90 9.81
N LEU A 98 -8.49 7.72 10.41
CA LEU A 98 -9.58 7.16 11.22
C LEU A 98 -9.72 7.91 12.55
N GLU A 99 -8.62 8.21 13.24
CA GLU A 99 -8.62 9.04 14.46
C GLU A 99 -9.20 10.44 14.20
N ALA A 100 -8.84 11.06 13.08
CA ALA A 100 -9.35 12.39 12.73
C ALA A 100 -10.87 12.40 12.51
N TYR A 101 -11.46 11.25 12.15
CA TYR A 101 -12.91 11.07 12.06
C TYR A 101 -13.56 10.80 13.43
N GLY A 102 -12.79 10.40 14.44
CA GLY A 102 -13.26 10.19 15.81
C GLY A 102 -13.60 8.74 16.16
N VAL A 103 -13.13 7.75 15.39
CA VAL A 103 -13.23 6.33 15.79
C VAL A 103 -12.05 5.91 16.66
N ASP A 104 -12.31 5.00 17.61
CA ASP A 104 -11.27 4.39 18.44
C ASP A 104 -10.50 3.34 17.63
N VAL A 105 -9.31 3.72 17.17
CA VAL A 105 -8.48 2.93 16.24
C VAL A 105 -7.13 2.56 16.85
N SER A 106 -6.70 1.32 16.62
CA SER A 106 -5.38 0.81 17.00
C SER A 106 -4.54 0.41 15.78
N TRP A 107 -3.22 0.51 15.87
CA TRP A 107 -2.28 0.04 14.86
C TRP A 107 -0.96 -0.40 15.51
N PRO A 108 -0.14 -1.24 14.82
CA PRO A 108 1.14 -1.67 15.37
C PRO A 108 2.12 -0.49 15.52
N GLU A 109 2.80 -0.38 16.67
CA GLU A 109 3.87 0.63 16.85
C GLU A 109 5.11 0.32 15.98
N ARG A 110 5.29 -0.96 15.63
CA ARG A 110 6.39 -1.46 14.80
C ARG A 110 5.84 -2.36 13.71
N GLY A 111 6.31 -2.14 12.48
CA GLY A 111 5.78 -2.78 11.28
C GLY A 111 4.56 -2.04 10.73
N ASP A 112 4.33 -2.19 9.43
CA ASP A 112 3.24 -1.56 8.68
C ASP A 112 2.48 -2.58 7.80
N ASP A 113 2.49 -3.86 8.22
CA ASP A 113 1.97 -4.99 7.47
C ASP A 113 0.90 -5.80 8.23
N SER A 114 0.37 -6.82 7.55
CA SER A 114 -0.69 -7.69 8.10
C SER A 114 -0.19 -8.54 9.26
N GLU A 115 1.08 -8.92 9.25
CA GLU A 115 1.75 -9.73 10.27
C GLU A 115 1.83 -8.96 11.59
N ALA A 116 2.31 -7.72 11.56
CA ALA A 116 2.37 -6.84 12.72
C ALA A 116 0.96 -6.60 13.30
N LEU A 117 -0.03 -6.41 12.44
CA LEU A 117 -1.42 -6.26 12.86
C LEU A 117 -1.98 -7.52 13.53
N LEU A 118 -1.70 -8.70 12.99
CA LEU A 118 -2.18 -9.99 13.54
C LEU A 118 -1.57 -10.34 14.90
N ALA A 119 -0.49 -9.65 15.29
CA ALA A 119 0.21 -9.81 16.57
C ALA A 119 -0.20 -8.76 17.63
N LEU A 120 -1.11 -7.83 17.31
CA LEU A 120 -1.58 -6.80 18.24
C LEU A 120 -2.46 -7.41 19.35
N PRO A 121 -2.11 -7.24 20.64
CA PRO A 121 -2.94 -7.71 21.75
C PRO A 121 -4.37 -7.15 21.73
N GLN A 122 -4.53 -5.90 21.28
CA GLN A 122 -5.83 -5.24 21.16
C GLN A 122 -6.74 -5.94 20.14
N LEU A 123 -6.16 -6.47 19.05
CA LEU A 123 -6.92 -7.26 18.08
C LEU A 123 -7.35 -8.59 18.69
N GLU A 124 -6.44 -9.28 19.38
CA GLU A 124 -6.78 -10.53 20.08
C GLU A 124 -7.89 -10.31 21.11
N HIS A 125 -7.83 -9.22 21.88
CA HIS A 125 -8.86 -8.86 22.85
C HIS A 125 -10.23 -8.58 22.18
N ALA A 126 -10.26 -7.83 21.08
CA ALA A 126 -11.49 -7.56 20.34
C ALA A 126 -12.15 -8.84 19.78
N LEU A 127 -11.34 -9.85 19.47
CA LEU A 127 -11.77 -11.14 18.96
C LEU A 127 -12.15 -12.14 20.06
N ALA A 128 -11.87 -11.85 21.34
CA ALA A 128 -12.10 -12.75 22.48
C ALA A 128 -13.59 -12.81 22.89
N ARG A 129 -14.46 -13.22 21.96
CA ARG A 129 -15.91 -13.33 22.12
C ARG A 129 -16.48 -14.49 21.29
N PRO A 130 -17.70 -14.97 21.58
CA PRO A 130 -18.36 -15.98 20.76
C PRO A 130 -18.57 -15.48 19.33
N ASP A 131 -18.30 -16.34 18.35
CA ASP A 131 -18.51 -16.13 16.91
C ASP A 131 -18.03 -14.75 16.40
N PRO A 132 -16.74 -14.40 16.58
CA PRO A 132 -16.25 -13.07 16.25
C PRO A 132 -16.34 -12.83 14.75
N LYS A 133 -16.82 -11.64 14.37
CA LYS A 133 -16.92 -11.19 12.98
C LYS A 133 -16.06 -9.96 12.74
N VAL A 134 -15.32 -9.97 11.64
CA VAL A 134 -14.43 -8.88 11.22
C VAL A 134 -14.81 -8.43 9.83
N LEU A 135 -14.86 -7.11 9.63
CA LEU A 135 -14.95 -6.49 8.31
C LEU A 135 -13.59 -5.94 7.90
N ILE A 136 -13.11 -6.30 6.71
CA ILE A 136 -11.85 -5.78 6.15
C ILE A 136 -12.16 -4.83 5.00
N LEU A 137 -11.81 -3.54 5.18
CA LEU A 137 -11.90 -2.51 4.16
C LEU A 137 -10.59 -2.46 3.36
N ARG A 138 -10.69 -2.75 2.06
CA ARG A 138 -9.52 -2.82 1.16
C ARG A 138 -9.87 -2.41 -0.27
N GLY A 139 -8.89 -2.50 -1.18
CA GLY A 139 -9.14 -2.48 -2.62
C GLY A 139 -9.26 -3.88 -3.21
N GLU A 140 -9.79 -3.97 -4.44
CA GLU A 140 -9.87 -5.21 -5.22
C GLU A 140 -8.51 -5.93 -5.30
N GLY A 141 -8.55 -7.27 -5.20
CA GLY A 141 -7.35 -8.11 -5.37
C GLY A 141 -6.30 -7.93 -4.28
N GLY A 142 -6.69 -7.46 -3.10
CA GLY A 142 -5.81 -7.32 -1.93
C GLY A 142 -5.22 -8.65 -1.46
N ARG A 143 -4.21 -8.58 -0.57
CA ARG A 143 -3.58 -9.76 0.02
C ARG A 143 -4.59 -10.54 0.88
N GLU A 144 -4.74 -11.85 0.62
CA GLU A 144 -5.65 -12.73 1.36
C GLU A 144 -5.13 -13.15 2.74
N PHE A 145 -3.82 -13.11 2.98
CA PHE A 145 -3.17 -13.59 4.21
C PHE A 145 -3.85 -13.14 5.51
N LEU A 146 -4.26 -11.87 5.62
CA LEU A 146 -4.94 -11.37 6.81
C LEU A 146 -6.29 -12.06 7.03
N ALA A 147 -7.10 -12.13 5.97
CA ALA A 147 -8.41 -12.76 6.00
C ALA A 147 -8.31 -14.27 6.25
N GLU A 148 -7.38 -14.96 5.56
CA GLU A 148 -7.12 -16.38 5.75
C GLU A 148 -6.64 -16.71 7.16
N THR A 149 -5.73 -15.91 7.71
CA THR A 149 -5.22 -16.13 9.07
C THR A 149 -6.32 -15.94 10.12
N LEU A 150 -7.17 -14.91 9.96
CA LEU A 150 -8.32 -14.70 10.85
C LEU A 150 -9.34 -15.84 10.74
N ARG A 151 -9.68 -16.27 9.51
CA ARG A 151 -10.56 -17.43 9.28
C ARG A 151 -10.01 -18.70 9.90
N ALA A 152 -8.70 -18.94 9.79
CA ALA A 152 -8.04 -20.07 10.44
C ALA A 152 -8.09 -20.03 11.98
N ARG A 153 -8.27 -18.84 12.57
CA ARG A 153 -8.50 -18.63 14.01
C ARG A 153 -9.99 -18.74 14.41
N GLY A 154 -10.86 -19.16 13.50
CA GLY A 154 -12.31 -19.31 13.76
C GLY A 154 -13.11 -18.01 13.65
N VAL A 155 -12.51 -16.94 13.09
CA VAL A 155 -13.17 -15.64 12.91
C VAL A 155 -13.93 -15.61 11.58
N GLN A 156 -15.17 -15.11 11.58
CA GLN A 156 -15.88 -14.82 10.34
C GLN A 156 -15.33 -13.53 9.73
N VAL A 157 -14.96 -13.55 8.46
CA VAL A 157 -14.31 -12.40 7.80
C VAL A 157 -15.03 -12.05 6.52
N ASP A 158 -15.62 -10.85 6.53
CA ASP A 158 -16.19 -10.20 5.37
C ASP A 158 -15.19 -9.20 4.79
N ILE A 159 -15.19 -9.07 3.47
CA ILE A 159 -14.29 -8.17 2.75
C ILE A 159 -15.15 -7.12 2.04
N LEU A 160 -14.82 -5.86 2.29
CA LEU A 160 -15.40 -4.71 1.61
C LEU A 160 -14.36 -4.10 0.68
N GLU A 161 -14.48 -4.39 -0.61
CA GLU A 161 -13.62 -3.83 -1.64
C GLU A 161 -14.19 -2.47 -2.07
N LEU A 162 -13.45 -1.39 -1.84
CA LEU A 162 -13.95 -0.02 -1.99
C LEU A 162 -13.41 0.69 -3.23
N TYR A 163 -12.31 0.20 -3.78
CA TYR A 163 -11.64 0.78 -4.92
C TYR A 163 -10.86 -0.28 -5.68
N ARG A 164 -10.50 0.01 -6.91
CA ARG A 164 -9.54 -0.75 -7.69
C ARG A 164 -8.31 0.07 -7.99
N ARG A 165 -7.19 -0.63 -8.17
CA ARG A 165 -5.94 -0.04 -8.64
C ARG A 165 -5.75 -0.42 -10.09
N TYR A 166 -5.39 0.57 -10.90
CA TYR A 166 -5.08 0.35 -12.31
C TYR A 166 -3.80 1.08 -12.70
N LEU A 167 -3.12 0.57 -13.73
CA LEU A 167 -2.02 1.25 -14.39
C LEU A 167 -2.62 2.36 -15.26
N PRO A 168 -2.27 3.65 -15.05
CA PRO A 168 -2.75 4.71 -15.92
C PRO A 168 -2.30 4.50 -17.36
N ASP A 169 -3.14 4.91 -18.31
CA ASP A 169 -2.81 4.87 -19.73
C ASP A 169 -1.70 5.87 -20.04
N TYR A 170 -0.55 5.36 -20.47
CA TYR A 170 0.58 6.17 -20.94
C TYR A 170 0.83 5.93 -22.44
N PRO A 171 1.23 6.97 -23.19
CA PRO A 171 1.74 6.79 -24.54
C PRO A 171 2.89 5.77 -24.56
N MET A 172 2.96 4.96 -25.62
CA MET A 172 4.01 3.97 -25.79
C MET A 172 5.40 4.61 -25.69
N GLY A 173 6.28 4.00 -24.89
CA GLY A 173 7.65 4.47 -24.68
C GLY A 173 7.80 5.58 -23.62
N THR A 174 6.73 6.02 -22.95
CA THR A 174 6.79 7.03 -21.88
C THR A 174 7.79 6.66 -20.78
N LEU A 175 7.79 5.41 -20.34
CA LEU A 175 8.74 4.91 -19.32
C LEU A 175 10.20 5.08 -19.78
N ALA A 176 10.53 4.59 -20.98
CA ALA A 176 11.88 4.68 -21.53
C ALA A 176 12.30 6.13 -21.80
N ALA A 177 11.38 6.98 -22.25
CA ALA A 177 11.63 8.41 -22.46
C ALA A 177 11.90 9.13 -21.13
N THR A 178 11.16 8.81 -20.08
CA THR A 178 11.35 9.35 -18.73
C THR A 178 12.72 8.94 -18.18
N LEU A 179 13.07 7.65 -18.22
CA LEU A 179 14.38 7.16 -17.79
C LEU A 179 15.55 7.86 -18.50
N ARG A 180 15.44 8.04 -19.83
CA ARG A 180 16.49 8.65 -20.65
C ARG A 180 16.63 10.16 -20.43
N SER A 181 15.52 10.90 -20.50
CA SER A 181 15.52 12.37 -20.35
C SER A 181 15.99 12.80 -18.97
N GLU A 182 15.53 12.11 -17.93
CA GLU A 182 15.87 12.38 -16.55
C GLU A 182 17.16 11.69 -16.11
N ARG A 183 17.81 10.90 -16.97
CA ARG A 183 19.02 10.11 -16.69
C ARG A 183 18.88 9.30 -15.39
N LEU A 184 17.74 8.63 -15.23
CA LEU A 184 17.42 7.87 -14.03
C LEU A 184 18.28 6.62 -13.96
N ASN A 185 18.77 6.31 -12.76
CA ASN A 185 19.68 5.20 -12.49
C ASN A 185 19.18 4.29 -11.35
N GLY A 186 17.93 4.45 -10.92
CA GLY A 186 17.27 3.58 -9.95
C GLY A 186 15.75 3.61 -10.08
N LEU A 187 15.11 2.49 -9.78
CA LEU A 187 13.67 2.28 -9.85
C LEU A 187 13.14 2.06 -8.44
N VAL A 188 12.04 2.73 -8.07
CA VAL A 188 11.42 2.57 -6.76
C VAL A 188 9.99 2.08 -6.95
N VAL A 189 9.67 0.93 -6.35
CA VAL A 189 8.30 0.40 -6.24
C VAL A 189 7.89 0.31 -4.76
N SER A 190 6.65 0.64 -4.44
CA SER A 190 6.13 0.61 -3.06
C SER A 190 5.26 -0.60 -2.75
N SER A 191 4.99 -1.46 -3.74
CA SER A 191 4.14 -2.64 -3.58
C SER A 191 4.39 -3.66 -4.69
N GLY A 192 3.94 -4.91 -4.45
CA GLY A 192 3.93 -5.95 -5.48
C GLY A 192 3.09 -5.57 -6.71
N GLN A 193 1.97 -4.86 -6.53
CA GLN A 193 1.16 -4.41 -7.67
C GLN A 193 1.89 -3.35 -8.49
N GLY A 194 2.55 -2.39 -7.84
CA GLY A 194 3.37 -1.39 -8.55
C GLY A 194 4.52 -2.03 -9.33
N LEU A 195 5.09 -3.12 -8.81
CA LEU A 195 6.09 -3.92 -9.54
C LEU A 195 5.49 -4.60 -10.78
N LEU A 196 4.30 -5.20 -10.66
CA LEU A 196 3.62 -5.81 -11.81
C LEU A 196 3.26 -4.76 -12.87
N SER A 197 2.75 -3.59 -12.46
CA SER A 197 2.46 -2.47 -13.37
C SER A 197 3.73 -1.91 -14.02
N LEU A 198 4.86 -1.88 -13.32
CA LEU A 198 6.15 -1.50 -13.90
C LEU A 198 6.61 -2.49 -14.96
N HIS A 199 6.50 -3.79 -14.68
CA HIS A 199 6.83 -4.84 -15.63
C HIS A 199 5.92 -4.80 -16.87
N GLU A 200 4.62 -4.63 -16.68
CA GLU A 200 3.63 -4.45 -17.75
C GLU A 200 3.95 -3.25 -18.64
N LEU A 201 4.20 -2.08 -18.04
CA LEU A 201 4.54 -0.86 -18.78
C LEU A 201 5.90 -0.96 -19.49
N ALA A 202 6.86 -1.70 -18.90
CA ALA A 202 8.16 -1.92 -19.49
C ALA A 202 8.09 -2.81 -20.74
N ALA A 203 7.22 -3.81 -20.75
CA ALA A 203 7.05 -4.75 -21.87
C ALA A 203 8.41 -5.21 -22.43
N ASP A 204 8.68 -4.98 -23.72
CA ASP A 204 9.91 -5.39 -24.40
C ASP A 204 11.18 -4.69 -23.88
N THR A 205 11.06 -3.59 -23.12
CA THR A 205 12.19 -2.89 -22.51
C THR A 205 12.59 -3.44 -21.15
N TRP A 206 11.81 -4.37 -20.58
CA TRP A 206 12.09 -4.94 -19.26
C TRP A 206 13.50 -5.55 -19.11
N PRO A 207 14.07 -6.27 -20.10
CA PRO A 207 15.43 -6.79 -19.98
C PRO A 207 16.47 -5.72 -19.65
N GLU A 208 16.39 -4.54 -20.28
CA GLU A 208 17.29 -3.41 -20.01
C GLU A 208 17.02 -2.79 -18.63
N LEU A 209 15.75 -2.62 -18.27
CA LEU A 209 15.35 -2.04 -16.98
C LEU A 209 15.70 -2.95 -15.79
N SER A 210 15.68 -4.27 -15.99
CA SER A 210 15.95 -5.28 -14.97
C SER A 210 17.39 -5.23 -14.44
N GLU A 211 18.29 -4.57 -15.18
CA GLU A 211 19.68 -4.29 -14.78
C GLU A 211 19.81 -3.08 -13.85
N LEU A 212 18.80 -2.20 -13.77
CA LEU A 212 18.81 -1.07 -12.86
C LEU A 212 18.57 -1.51 -11.40
N PRO A 213 19.15 -0.82 -10.40
CA PRO A 213 18.77 -0.96 -9.01
C PRO A 213 17.25 -0.78 -8.81
N LEU A 214 16.59 -1.81 -8.31
CA LEU A 214 15.18 -1.82 -7.98
C LEU A 214 15.01 -1.85 -6.45
N PHE A 215 14.57 -0.72 -5.90
CA PHE A 215 14.25 -0.54 -4.50
C PHE A 215 12.84 -1.03 -4.23
N VAL A 216 12.73 -2.06 -3.37
CA VAL A 216 11.48 -2.73 -3.02
C VAL A 216 11.21 -2.61 -1.52
N PRO A 217 9.93 -2.66 -1.07
CA PRO A 217 9.60 -2.37 0.31
C PRO A 217 9.79 -3.55 1.26
N SER A 218 9.90 -4.78 0.75
CA SER A 218 9.93 -5.98 1.60
C SER A 218 10.52 -7.21 0.91
N PRO A 219 10.90 -8.26 1.68
CA PRO A 219 11.41 -9.52 1.14
C PRO A 219 10.45 -10.20 0.16
N ARG A 220 9.14 -10.05 0.38
CA ARG A 220 8.11 -10.62 -0.49
C ARG A 220 8.15 -9.98 -1.88
N VAL A 221 8.24 -8.65 -1.95
CA VAL A 221 8.31 -7.94 -3.24
C VAL A 221 9.68 -8.14 -3.88
N ALA A 222 10.74 -8.30 -3.09
CA ALA A 222 12.04 -8.71 -3.60
C ALA A 222 11.97 -10.07 -4.31
N GLU A 223 11.27 -11.04 -3.74
CA GLU A 223 11.09 -12.36 -4.36
C GLU A 223 10.27 -12.28 -5.65
N MET A 224 9.19 -11.51 -5.67
CA MET A 224 8.44 -11.23 -6.90
C MET A 224 9.34 -10.62 -7.98
N ALA A 225 10.20 -9.65 -7.62
CA ALA A 225 11.12 -9.03 -8.56
C ALA A 225 12.16 -10.01 -9.13
N ARG A 226 12.65 -10.95 -8.30
CA ARG A 226 13.55 -12.04 -8.78
C ARG A 226 12.85 -12.93 -9.80
N GLN A 227 11.60 -13.30 -9.54
CA GLN A 227 10.80 -14.13 -10.44
C GLN A 227 10.53 -13.43 -11.78
N LEU A 228 10.40 -12.11 -11.76
CA LEU A 228 10.32 -11.29 -12.97
C LEU A 228 11.68 -11.03 -13.63
N GLY A 229 12.79 -11.50 -13.05
CA GLY A 229 14.13 -11.43 -13.67
C GLY A 229 14.97 -10.20 -13.30
N ALA A 230 14.53 -9.37 -12.34
CA ALA A 230 15.33 -8.23 -11.85
C ALA A 230 16.67 -8.70 -11.26
N LYS A 231 17.77 -8.04 -11.66
CA LYS A 231 19.14 -8.45 -11.32
C LYS A 231 19.67 -7.78 -10.06
N ARG A 232 19.21 -6.55 -9.79
CA ARG A 232 19.74 -5.71 -8.71
C ARG A 232 18.62 -5.24 -7.81
N ILE A 233 18.31 -6.02 -6.78
CA ILE A 233 17.18 -5.78 -5.89
C ILE A 233 17.69 -5.28 -4.54
N VAL A 234 17.13 -4.17 -4.06
CA VAL A 234 17.45 -3.57 -2.76
C VAL A 234 16.20 -3.57 -1.89
N ASP A 235 16.18 -4.40 -0.85
CA ASP A 235 15.11 -4.41 0.15
C ASP A 235 15.28 -3.24 1.12
N CYS A 236 14.34 -2.29 1.07
CA CYS A 236 14.34 -1.09 1.89
C CYS A 236 13.84 -1.34 3.32
N ARG A 237 13.22 -2.49 3.60
CA ARG A 237 12.59 -2.80 4.90
C ARG A 237 11.51 -1.77 5.28
N GLY A 238 10.70 -1.38 4.30
CA GLY A 238 9.61 -0.43 4.44
C GLY A 238 9.39 0.40 3.17
N ALA A 239 8.17 0.92 3.01
CA ALA A 239 7.79 1.77 1.87
C ALA A 239 7.92 3.28 2.15
N GLY A 240 8.38 3.66 3.35
CA GLY A 240 8.53 5.05 3.76
C GLY A 240 9.80 5.74 3.24
N ALA A 241 9.81 7.07 3.22
CA ALA A 241 10.96 7.85 2.76
C ALA A 241 12.23 7.58 3.59
N ALA A 242 12.10 7.43 4.91
CA ALA A 242 13.23 7.14 5.79
C ALA A 242 13.90 5.80 5.46
N ALA A 243 13.10 4.76 5.17
CA ALA A 243 13.57 3.44 4.77
C ALA A 243 14.33 3.49 3.44
N LEU A 244 13.76 4.19 2.45
CA LEU A 244 14.43 4.39 1.15
C LEU A 244 15.75 5.17 1.30
N LEU A 245 15.77 6.27 2.06
CA LEU A 245 16.98 7.06 2.28
C LEU A 245 18.09 6.26 2.99
N ALA A 246 17.74 5.39 3.93
CA ALA A 246 18.69 4.48 4.55
C ALA A 246 19.27 3.50 3.51
N ALA A 247 18.41 2.87 2.71
CA ALA A 247 18.84 1.95 1.66
C ALA A 247 19.75 2.62 0.60
N LEU A 248 19.45 3.88 0.23
CA LEU A 248 20.27 4.65 -0.71
C LEU A 248 21.68 4.96 -0.19
N ARG A 249 21.85 5.14 1.13
CA ARG A 249 23.15 5.37 1.77
C ARG A 249 24.00 4.11 1.81
N GLU A 250 23.36 2.95 1.96
CA GLU A 250 24.03 1.64 2.03
C GLU A 250 24.32 1.07 0.62
N THR A 251 23.65 1.58 -0.41
CA THR A 251 23.80 1.12 -1.79
C THR A 251 24.74 2.04 -2.57
N ALA A 252 25.82 1.48 -3.11
CA ALA A 252 26.72 2.23 -3.99
C ALA A 252 26.02 2.61 -5.30
N VAL A 253 26.17 3.88 -5.71
CA VAL A 253 25.79 4.31 -7.07
C VAL A 253 26.72 3.62 -8.05
N VAL A 254 26.16 2.84 -8.96
CA VAL A 254 26.96 2.30 -10.06
C VAL A 254 27.12 3.40 -11.09
N ALA A 255 28.37 3.80 -11.31
CA ALA A 255 28.72 4.72 -12.37
C ALA A 255 28.36 4.07 -13.71
N SER A 256 27.46 4.72 -14.44
CA SER A 256 27.22 4.48 -15.87
C SER A 256 28.33 5.09 -16.71
#